data_AF-A0A1W9WNP2-F1
#
_entry.id   AF-A0A1W9WNP2-F1
#
_cell.length_a   1.000
_cell.length_b   1.000
_cell.length_c   1.000
_cell.angle_alpha   90.00
_cell.angle_beta   90.00
_cell.angle_gamma   90.00
#
_symmetry.space_group_name_H-M   'P 1'
#
loop_
_entity.id
_entity.type
_entity.pdbx_description
1 polymer ?
#
loop_
_entity_poly.entity_id
_entity_poly.type
_entity_poly.pdbx_seq_one_letter_code
_entity_poly.pdbx_strand_id
1 'polypeptide(L)'
;MPKFPMPRPGGKRPLPPFWPLWEATIISTAYEQYIIDDEIIGASCSLLKGIPMDEDHLAFDAIKEVGPGGHYLMNPHTMKHLRTEYFEGNGVSHTGNRNNWEKDGSQDTWQRANAMAKNIVFGNALPKLDLEVEKIIREKFDIALNIN
;
A
#
# COMPACT_ATOMS: atom_id res chain seq x y z
N MET A 1 -25.78 -4.56 8.40
CA MET A 1 -25.88 -3.70 7.19
C MET A 1 -27.33 -3.28 6.99
N PRO A 2 -27.64 -1.97 6.92
CA PRO A 2 -29.00 -1.54 6.63
C PRO A 2 -29.34 -1.85 5.15
N LYS A 3 -30.46 -2.51 4.91
CA LYS A 3 -30.96 -2.83 3.57
C LYS A 3 -31.57 -1.56 2.95
N PHE A 4 -30.96 -1.04 1.89
CA PHE A 4 -31.58 0.02 1.10
C PHE A 4 -32.71 -0.56 0.23
N PRO A 5 -33.92 0.02 0.26
CA PRO A 5 -35.02 -0.46 -0.57
C PRO A 5 -34.75 -0.13 -2.05
N MET A 6 -35.04 -1.09 -2.94
CA MET A 6 -34.89 -0.89 -4.39
C MET A 6 -35.93 0.11 -4.92
N PRO A 7 -35.53 1.02 -5.85
CA PRO A 7 -36.45 2.00 -6.42
C PRO A 7 -37.46 1.34 -7.37
N ARG A 8 -38.72 1.83 -7.37
CA ARG A 8 -39.76 1.40 -8.31
C ARG A 8 -39.50 1.93 -9.74
N PRO A 9 -39.92 1.21 -10.79
CA PRO A 9 -39.67 1.62 -12.18
C PRO A 9 -40.34 2.95 -12.49
N GLY A 10 -39.57 3.93 -13.00
CA GLY A 10 -40.07 5.24 -13.46
C GLY A 10 -39.94 6.41 -12.47
N GLY A 11 -39.55 6.16 -11.21
CA GLY A 11 -39.21 7.23 -10.26
C GLY A 11 -37.73 7.60 -10.34
N LYS A 12 -37.39 8.89 -10.47
CA LYS A 12 -36.00 9.36 -10.32
C LYS A 12 -35.45 8.82 -9.00
N ARG A 13 -34.35 8.06 -9.03
CA ARG A 13 -33.64 7.68 -7.80
C ARG A 13 -33.38 8.96 -7.01
N PRO A 14 -33.82 9.09 -5.75
CA PRO A 14 -33.34 10.19 -4.94
C PRO A 14 -31.83 10.05 -4.91
N LEU A 15 -31.13 11.07 -5.43
CA LEU A 15 -29.69 11.15 -5.21
C LEU A 15 -29.52 11.06 -3.69
N PRO A 16 -28.65 10.16 -3.19
CA PRO A 16 -28.35 10.17 -1.78
C PRO A 16 -27.98 11.60 -1.41
N PRO A 17 -28.44 12.13 -0.24
CA PRO A 17 -28.00 13.44 0.21
C PRO A 17 -26.48 13.42 0.11
N PHE A 18 -25.95 14.29 -0.76
CA PHE A 18 -24.55 14.43 -1.10
C PHE A 18 -23.75 14.31 0.20
N TRP A 19 -23.16 13.13 0.41
CA TRP A 19 -22.67 12.76 1.73
C TRP A 19 -21.32 13.46 1.90
N PRO A 20 -21.17 14.40 2.86
CA PRO A 20 -19.90 15.05 3.12
C PRO A 20 -19.07 14.12 4.00
N LEU A 21 -18.65 12.97 3.47
CA LEU A 21 -17.64 12.12 4.12
C LEU A 21 -16.23 12.68 3.89
N TRP A 22 -16.05 13.46 2.82
CA TRP A 22 -14.78 14.08 2.47
C TRP A 22 -14.47 15.36 3.26
N GLU A 23 -15.45 15.96 3.95
CA GLU A 23 -15.21 17.13 4.82
C GLU A 23 -14.79 16.71 6.25
N ALA A 24 -15.08 15.49 6.68
CA ALA A 24 -14.69 14.99 8.01
C ALA A 24 -13.21 14.54 8.09
N THR A 25 -12.48 14.51 6.98
CA THR A 25 -11.18 13.83 6.89
C THR A 25 -9.98 14.70 7.29
N ILE A 26 -10.09 16.04 7.26
CA ILE A 26 -8.95 16.93 7.56
C ILE A 26 -8.72 17.12 9.07
N ILE A 27 -9.71 16.76 9.90
CA ILE A 27 -9.70 17.06 11.34
C ILE A 27 -9.12 15.91 12.18
N SER A 28 -9.19 14.68 11.67
CA SER A 28 -8.74 13.48 12.40
C SER A 28 -7.62 12.79 11.63
N THR A 29 -6.54 12.46 12.33
CA THR A 29 -5.39 11.75 11.78
C THR A 29 -5.24 10.42 12.53
N ALA A 30 -5.21 9.32 11.78
CA ALA A 30 -4.96 7.98 12.31
C ALA A 30 -3.67 7.44 11.69
N TYR A 31 -2.76 6.92 12.51
CA TYR A 31 -1.48 6.39 12.02
C TYR A 31 -1.68 5.15 11.15
N GLU A 32 -2.70 4.35 11.44
CA GLU A 32 -3.07 3.18 10.67
C GLU A 32 -3.47 3.53 9.24
N GLN A 33 -4.21 4.64 9.10
CA GLN A 33 -4.64 5.12 7.78
C GLN A 33 -3.43 5.50 6.92
N TYR A 34 -2.41 6.13 7.50
CA TYR A 34 -1.19 6.47 6.74
C TYR A 34 -0.47 5.24 6.18
N ILE A 35 -0.39 4.15 6.95
CA ILE A 35 0.25 2.91 6.47
C ILE A 35 -0.56 2.28 5.34
N ILE A 36 -1.89 2.33 5.43
CA ILE A 36 -2.76 1.82 4.37
C ILE A 36 -2.68 2.69 3.12
N ASP A 37 -2.71 4.01 3.28
CA ASP A 37 -2.60 4.97 2.19
C ASP A 37 -1.25 4.85 1.47
N ASP A 38 -0.15 4.62 2.21
CA ASP A 38 1.18 4.38 1.64
C ASP A 38 1.19 3.19 0.67
N GLU A 39 0.52 2.07 1.01
CA GLU A 39 0.43 0.91 0.11
C GLU A 39 -0.42 1.23 -1.14
N ILE A 40 -1.55 1.93 -0.96
CA ILE A 40 -2.45 2.32 -2.06
C ILE A 40 -1.75 3.29 -3.02
N ILE A 41 -1.02 4.27 -2.48
CA ILE A 41 -0.24 5.23 -3.26
C ILE A 41 0.88 4.49 -4.00
N GLY A 42 1.58 3.57 -3.32
CA GLY A 42 2.60 2.73 -3.95
C GLY A 42 2.05 1.91 -5.13
N ALA A 43 0.89 1.28 -4.96
CA ALA A 43 0.23 0.54 -6.03
C ALA A 43 -0.19 1.46 -7.19
N SER A 44 -0.71 2.65 -6.87
CA SER A 44 -1.09 3.66 -7.86
C SER A 44 0.12 4.17 -8.65
N CYS A 45 1.24 4.46 -7.98
CA CYS A 45 2.50 4.82 -8.61
C CYS A 45 3.00 3.70 -9.53
N SER A 46 2.88 2.44 -9.11
CA SER A 46 3.25 1.29 -9.95
C SER A 46 2.37 1.21 -11.19
N LEU A 47 1.05 1.41 -11.06
CA LEU A 47 0.12 1.43 -12.19
C LEU A 47 0.44 2.58 -13.17
N LEU A 48 0.81 3.75 -12.65
CA LEU A 48 1.13 4.93 -13.46
C LEU A 48 2.44 4.81 -14.26
N LYS A 49 3.34 3.87 -13.91
CA LYS A 49 4.52 3.57 -14.73
C LYS A 49 4.14 3.04 -16.12
N GLY A 50 2.91 2.53 -16.28
CA GLY A 50 2.43 1.98 -17.54
C GLY A 50 3.00 0.60 -17.84
N ILE A 51 2.79 0.13 -19.07
CA ILE A 51 3.24 -1.17 -19.53
C ILE A 51 4.43 -0.96 -20.48
N PRO A 52 5.65 -1.44 -20.14
CA PRO A 52 6.76 -1.39 -21.06
C PRO A 52 6.47 -2.27 -22.29
N MET A 53 6.75 -1.74 -23.48
CA MET A 53 6.49 -2.39 -24.78
C MET A 53 7.81 -2.56 -25.55
N ASP A 54 8.76 -3.26 -24.96
CA ASP A 54 9.99 -3.70 -25.62
C ASP A 54 9.92 -5.21 -25.97
N GLU A 55 10.89 -5.68 -26.75
CA GLU A 55 10.90 -7.08 -27.22
C GLU A 55 11.04 -8.09 -26.06
N ASP A 56 11.74 -7.70 -24.99
CA ASP A 56 11.94 -8.51 -23.78
C ASP A 56 10.65 -8.64 -22.95
N HIS A 57 9.92 -7.54 -22.69
CA HIS A 57 8.67 -7.58 -21.90
C HIS A 57 7.48 -8.18 -22.66
N LEU A 58 7.54 -8.23 -24.00
CA LEU A 58 6.56 -8.99 -24.80
C LEU A 58 6.68 -10.51 -24.61
N ALA A 59 7.84 -11.00 -24.15
CA ALA A 59 8.06 -12.39 -23.73
C ALA A 59 7.70 -13.47 -24.78
N PHE A 60 7.79 -13.15 -26.08
CA PHE A 60 7.38 -14.06 -27.15
C PHE A 60 8.14 -15.40 -27.14
N ASP A 61 9.44 -15.37 -26.88
CA ASP A 61 10.26 -16.59 -26.83
C ASP A 61 9.85 -17.50 -25.67
N ALA A 62 9.59 -16.92 -24.49
CA ALA A 62 9.13 -17.67 -23.33
C ALA A 62 7.76 -18.32 -23.58
N ILE A 63 6.83 -17.61 -24.24
CA ILE A 63 5.51 -18.15 -24.61
C ILE A 63 5.65 -19.32 -25.57
N LYS A 64 6.55 -19.21 -26.57
CA LYS A 64 6.80 -20.26 -27.55
C LYS A 64 7.48 -21.49 -26.94
N GLU A 65 8.39 -21.29 -26.00
CA GLU A 65 9.11 -22.35 -25.29
C GLU A 65 8.18 -23.18 -24.40
N VAL A 66 7.34 -22.53 -23.59
CA VAL A 66 6.45 -23.21 -22.64
C VAL A 66 5.29 -23.91 -23.34
N GLY A 67 4.72 -23.27 -24.36
CA GLY A 67 3.63 -23.84 -25.15
C GLY A 67 2.32 -24.06 -24.36
N PRO A 68 1.30 -24.67 -25.00
CA PRO A 68 -0.01 -24.87 -24.38
C PRO A 68 0.04 -25.84 -23.19
N GLY A 69 -0.51 -25.44 -22.05
CA GLY A 69 -0.59 -26.28 -20.85
C GLY A 69 0.68 -26.33 -19.99
N GLY A 70 1.74 -25.61 -20.36
CA GLY A 70 2.93 -25.44 -19.53
C GLY A 70 2.79 -24.35 -18.47
N HIS A 71 3.82 -24.20 -17.62
CA HIS A 71 3.88 -23.18 -16.56
C HIS A 71 5.13 -22.30 -16.65
N TYR A 72 5.00 -21.03 -16.27
CA TYR A 72 6.08 -20.05 -16.37
C TYR A 72 6.90 -19.88 -15.08
N LEU A 73 6.49 -20.52 -13.97
CA LEU A 73 7.07 -20.31 -12.64
C LEU A 73 8.60 -20.53 -12.57
N MET A 74 9.12 -21.48 -13.35
CA MET A 74 10.54 -21.83 -13.39
C MET A 74 11.25 -21.29 -14.65
N ASN A 75 10.57 -20.49 -15.47
CA ASN A 75 11.17 -19.96 -16.69
C ASN A 75 12.20 -18.87 -16.31
N PRO A 76 13.40 -18.86 -16.93
CA PRO A 76 14.42 -17.85 -16.69
C PRO A 76 13.91 -16.42 -16.86
N HIS A 77 13.03 -16.18 -17.84
CA HIS A 77 12.40 -14.88 -18.08
C HIS A 77 11.55 -14.44 -16.89
N THR A 78 10.69 -15.32 -16.38
CA THR A 78 9.88 -15.03 -15.20
C THR A 78 10.75 -14.74 -13.97
N MET A 79 11.80 -15.52 -13.72
CA MET A 79 12.72 -15.28 -12.58
C MET A 79 13.47 -13.95 -12.68
N LYS A 80 13.79 -13.51 -13.91
CA LYS A 80 14.47 -12.22 -14.17
C LYS A 80 13.55 -11.03 -13.87
N HIS A 81 12.28 -11.10 -14.28
CA HIS A 81 11.35 -9.96 -14.20
C HIS A 81 10.43 -9.96 -12.96
N LEU A 82 10.30 -11.10 -12.25
CA LEU A 82 9.39 -11.23 -11.11
C LEU A 82 9.60 -10.14 -10.05
N ARG A 83 10.87 -9.82 -9.73
CA ARG A 83 11.21 -8.84 -8.69
C ARG A 83 11.09 -7.38 -9.13
N THR A 84 11.12 -7.12 -10.43
CA THR A 84 11.07 -5.74 -10.96
C THR A 84 9.65 -5.32 -11.30
N GLU A 85 8.86 -6.23 -11.86
CA GLU A 85 7.51 -5.95 -12.35
C GLU A 85 6.43 -6.11 -11.28
N TYR A 86 6.66 -6.96 -10.28
CA TYR A 86 5.66 -7.20 -9.24
C TYR A 86 5.75 -6.16 -8.12
N PHE A 87 4.64 -5.51 -7.81
CA PHE A 87 4.52 -4.64 -6.65
C PHE A 87 4.19 -5.46 -5.40
N GLU A 88 5.16 -5.58 -4.49
CA GLU A 88 5.02 -6.37 -3.25
C GLU A 88 4.27 -5.62 -2.12
N GLY A 89 4.04 -4.30 -2.27
CA GLY A 89 3.41 -3.48 -1.23
C GLY A 89 4.34 -3.19 -0.04
N ASN A 90 3.79 -2.55 0.99
CA ASN A 90 4.48 -2.38 2.28
C ASN A 90 4.18 -3.55 3.24
N GLY A 91 3.32 -4.48 2.82
CA GLY A 91 2.98 -5.70 3.53
C GLY A 91 1.79 -5.54 4.47
N VAL A 92 1.07 -4.42 4.43
CA VAL A 92 -0.14 -4.23 5.25
C VAL A 92 -1.26 -5.16 4.76
N SER A 93 -1.38 -5.35 3.44
CA SER A 93 -2.32 -6.32 2.86
C SER A 93 -1.84 -7.76 2.98
N HIS A 94 -2.76 -8.67 3.31
CA HIS A 94 -2.49 -10.10 3.32
C HIS A 94 -2.89 -10.76 1.99
N THR A 95 -1.91 -11.28 1.25
CA THR A 95 -2.11 -11.99 -0.03
C THR A 95 -1.94 -13.50 0.09
N GLY A 96 -1.65 -14.00 1.30
CA GLY A 96 -1.37 -15.41 1.56
C GLY A 96 -2.61 -16.30 1.62
N ASN A 97 -2.36 -17.57 1.89
CA ASN A 97 -3.44 -18.55 2.06
C ASN A 97 -4.23 -18.29 3.35
N ARG A 98 -5.56 -18.33 3.26
CA ARG A 98 -6.50 -18.21 4.37
C ARG A 98 -6.15 -19.12 5.55
N ASN A 99 -5.73 -20.36 5.31
CA ASN A 99 -5.36 -21.29 6.38
C ASN A 99 -4.16 -20.81 7.21
N ASN A 100 -3.22 -20.09 6.59
CA ASN A 100 -2.07 -19.53 7.30
C ASN A 100 -2.49 -18.27 8.06
N TRP A 101 -3.29 -17.40 7.42
CA TRP A 101 -3.86 -16.23 8.08
C TRP A 101 -4.66 -16.59 9.34
N GLU A 102 -5.46 -17.66 9.29
CA GLU A 102 -6.20 -18.14 10.46
C GLU A 102 -5.27 -18.59 11.60
N LYS A 103 -4.19 -19.31 11.27
CA LYS A 103 -3.16 -19.75 12.24
C LYS A 103 -2.38 -18.58 12.84
N ASP A 104 -2.13 -17.54 12.05
CA ASP A 104 -1.41 -16.34 12.45
C ASP A 104 -2.29 -15.34 13.24
N GLY A 105 -3.51 -15.75 13.60
CA GLY A 105 -4.40 -14.99 14.48
C GLY A 105 -5.46 -14.16 13.75
N SER A 106 -5.69 -14.40 12.45
CA SER A 106 -6.76 -13.77 11.66
C SER A 106 -6.74 -12.24 11.72
N GLN A 107 -5.55 -11.64 11.66
CA GLN A 107 -5.41 -10.20 11.83
C GLN A 107 -6.04 -9.42 10.68
N ASP A 108 -6.84 -8.42 11.04
CA ASP A 108 -7.39 -7.47 10.08
C ASP A 108 -6.30 -6.48 9.61
N THR A 109 -6.48 -5.90 8.42
CA THR A 109 -5.57 -4.90 7.85
C THR A 109 -5.31 -3.75 8.82
N TRP A 110 -6.34 -3.30 9.54
CA TRP A 110 -6.22 -2.22 10.53
C TRP A 110 -5.32 -2.59 11.72
N GLN A 111 -5.38 -3.84 12.18
CA GLN A 111 -4.54 -4.31 13.29
C GLN A 111 -3.07 -4.42 12.85
N ARG A 112 -2.81 -4.90 11.63
CA ARG A 112 -1.48 -4.92 11.03
C ARG A 112 -0.92 -3.52 10.87
N ALA A 113 -1.72 -2.60 10.34
CA ALA A 113 -1.35 -1.19 10.20
C ALA A 113 -1.00 -0.54 11.54
N ASN A 114 -1.77 -0.82 12.61
CA ASN A 114 -1.47 -0.32 13.96
C ASN A 114 -0.13 -0.84 14.49
N ALA A 115 0.17 -2.12 14.29
CA ALA A 115 1.44 -2.72 14.71
C ALA A 115 2.62 -2.09 13.95
N MET A 116 2.50 -1.92 12.63
CA MET A 116 3.52 -1.27 11.79
C MET A 116 3.73 0.19 12.20
N ALA A 117 2.65 0.95 12.38
CA ALA A 117 2.70 2.34 12.82
C ALA A 117 3.44 2.49 14.16
N LYS A 118 3.11 1.64 15.15
CA LYS A 118 3.81 1.62 16.44
C LYS A 118 5.30 1.34 16.28
N ASN A 119 5.66 0.37 15.43
CA ASN A 119 7.06 0.05 15.17
C ASN A 119 7.82 1.23 14.52
N ILE A 120 7.18 1.95 13.60
CA ILE A 120 7.80 3.11 12.95
C ILE A 120 7.95 4.30 13.90
N VAL A 121 6.93 4.57 14.72
CA VAL A 121 6.90 5.73 15.63
C VAL A 121 7.79 5.51 16.86
N PHE A 122 7.75 4.31 17.45
CA PHE A 122 8.46 4.00 18.69
C PHE A 122 9.73 3.15 18.49
N GLY A 123 10.00 2.69 17.27
CA GLY A 123 11.24 2.00 16.93
C GLY A 123 12.45 2.93 17.05
N ASN A 124 13.65 2.35 17.18
CA ASN A 124 14.90 3.11 17.29
C ASN A 124 15.07 4.05 16.09
N ALA A 125 14.90 5.35 16.33
CA ALA A 125 15.18 6.37 15.34
C ALA A 125 16.69 6.52 15.20
N LEU A 126 17.25 6.00 14.10
CA LEU A 126 18.57 6.44 13.66
C LEU A 126 18.54 7.97 13.49
N PRO A 127 19.61 8.69 13.85
CA PRO A 127 19.70 10.13 13.60
C PRO A 127 19.48 10.38 12.11
N LYS A 128 18.33 11.02 11.79
CA LYS A 128 17.90 11.29 10.41
C LYS A 128 18.63 12.49 9.80
N LEU A 129 19.39 13.21 10.62
CA LEU A 129 20.15 14.41 10.27
C LEU A 129 21.59 14.23 10.73
N ASP A 130 22.50 14.82 9.97
CA ASP A 130 23.88 15.01 10.41
C ASP A 130 23.94 15.96 11.61
N LEU A 131 24.84 15.70 12.55
CA LEU A 131 24.94 16.41 13.82
C LEU A 131 25.26 17.90 13.62
N GLU A 132 26.08 18.22 12.60
CA GLU A 132 26.43 19.59 12.26
C GLU A 132 25.21 20.38 11.76
N VAL A 133 24.37 19.75 10.92
CA VAL A 133 23.15 20.37 10.40
C VAL A 133 22.13 20.57 11.53
N GLU A 134 22.00 19.58 12.42
CA GLU A 134 21.10 19.68 13.57
C GLU A 134 21.49 20.84 14.50
N LYS A 135 22.80 21.03 14.73
CA LYS A 135 23.33 22.12 15.55
C LYS A 135 22.98 23.49 14.96
N ILE A 136 23.19 23.68 13.65
CA ILE A 136 22.83 24.94 12.96
C ILE A 136 21.33 25.24 13.10
N ILE A 137 20.47 24.22 12.99
CA ILE A 137 19.02 24.38 13.11
C ILE A 137 18.65 24.79 14.55
N ARG A 138 19.25 24.17 15.57
CA ARG A 138 19.00 24.49 16.99
C ARG A 138 19.53 25.86 17.40
N GLU A 139 20.60 26.35 16.77
CA GLU A 139 21.08 27.72 16.99
C GLU A 139 20.14 28.76 16.36
N LYS A 140 19.49 28.42 15.24
CA LYS A 140 18.59 29.33 14.51
C LYS A 140 17.17 29.36 15.07
N PHE A 141 16.69 28.26 15.65
CA PHE A 141 15.33 28.11 16.14
C PHE A 141 15.31 27.69 17.61
N ASP A 142 14.43 28.30 18.40
CA ASP A 142 14.25 27.95 19.81
C ASP A 142 13.50 26.60 19.94
N ILE A 143 14.26 25.50 19.98
CA ILE A 143 13.73 24.14 20.06
C ILE A 143 13.76 23.64 21.50
N ALA A 144 12.57 23.50 22.10
CA ALA A 144 12.40 23.06 23.50
C ALA A 144 12.54 21.54 23.74
N LEU A 145 12.83 20.75 22.70
CA LEU A 145 13.01 19.29 22.81
C LEU A 145 14.47 18.94 23.06
N ASN A 146 14.75 18.46 24.28
CA ASN A 146 16.02 17.85 24.63
C ASN A 146 16.03 16.39 24.15
N ILE A 147 17.01 16.04 23.34
CA ILE A 147 17.30 14.66 22.98
C ILE A 147 18.23 14.12 24.06
N ASN A 148 17.77 13.13 24.83
CA ASN A 148 18.61 12.29 25.70
C ASN A 148 19.23 11.16 24.88
#